data_AF-R6W0A0-F1
#
_entry.id   AF-R6W0A0-F1
#
_cell.length_a   1.000
_cell.length_b   1.000
_cell.length_c   1.000
_cell.angle_alpha   90.00
_cell.angle_beta   90.00
_cell.angle_gamma   90.00
#
_symmetry.space_group_name_H-M   'P 1'
#
loop_
_entity.id
_entity.type
_entity.pdbx_description
1 polymer ?
#
loop_
_entity_poly.entity_id
_entity_poly.type
_entity_poly.pdbx_seq_one_letter_code
_entity_poly.pdbx_strand_id
1 'polypeptide(L)'
;MTEIETAFGYYNGEADGSNVPNGQGTLNYYNGDVYVGSFVAGRRSGRGKTTFASGGSYDGEYENDVMSGNGTMIYASGDEITGEFANNMPNGTCSVKYSDGTVYKGELKDGIRDGEGVFTYSNGDVYEGSFENGFRQGYGEYRYSGGAVYKGNWVDGVQNGDGYFKDKLGEYTGSFSGGVFSGQGTYKYANGDVYTGAWKNGKPHGTGKLTSGGEVYEGSFTNGVINGSGQKTFANGDIVKGTFTNGKLNGNAEYYFKTYGYWRKVLYENGKLVKYLDEN
;
A
#
# COMPACT_ATOMS: atom_id res chain seq x y z
N MET A 1 -13.53 41.91 34.86
CA MET A 1 -14.13 41.04 33.83
C MET A 1 -15.40 41.71 33.37
N THR A 2 -15.53 41.88 32.06
CA THR A 2 -16.64 42.58 31.43
C THR A 2 -17.55 41.55 30.78
N GLU A 3 -18.85 41.70 30.98
CA GLU A 3 -19.87 40.91 30.30
C GLU A 3 -20.37 41.71 29.08
N ILE A 4 -20.23 41.15 27.89
CA ILE A 4 -20.53 41.81 26.62
C ILE A 4 -21.43 40.88 25.80
N GLU A 5 -22.64 41.34 25.48
CA GLU A 5 -23.47 40.67 24.47
C GLU A 5 -22.90 40.98 23.07
N THR A 6 -22.60 39.93 22.33
CA THR A 6 -22.07 39.99 20.97
C THR A 6 -23.14 39.53 19.97
N ALA A 7 -22.87 39.70 18.68
CA ALA A 7 -23.74 39.15 17.63
C ALA A 7 -23.86 37.61 17.67
N PHE A 8 -22.95 36.92 18.37
CA PHE A 8 -22.83 35.46 18.37
C PHE A 8 -23.15 34.80 19.71
N GLY A 9 -23.22 35.58 20.80
CA GLY A 9 -23.41 35.08 22.16
C GLY A 9 -22.88 36.01 23.24
N TYR A 10 -22.68 35.50 24.44
CA TYR A 10 -22.23 36.27 25.61
C TYR A 10 -20.75 36.06 25.89
N TYR A 11 -19.99 37.15 25.82
CA TYR A 11 -18.57 37.20 26.16
C TYR A 11 -18.39 37.61 27.63
N ASN A 12 -17.47 36.94 28.32
CA ASN A 12 -16.99 37.32 29.64
C ASN A 12 -15.46 37.27 29.68
N GLY A 13 -14.81 38.42 29.89
CA GLY A 13 -13.34 38.48 29.96
C GLY A 13 -12.76 39.88 29.90
N GLU A 14 -11.55 39.97 29.36
CA GLU A 14 -10.80 41.20 29.11
C GLU A 14 -11.32 41.93 27.86
N ALA A 15 -11.47 43.24 27.95
CA ALA A 15 -11.93 44.06 26.84
C ALA A 15 -11.11 45.34 26.75
N ASP A 16 -11.02 45.91 25.55
CA ASP A 16 -10.40 47.22 25.36
C ASP A 16 -11.30 48.36 25.87
N GLY A 17 -10.81 49.61 25.76
CA GLY A 17 -11.53 50.80 26.22
C GLY A 17 -12.86 51.08 25.52
N SER A 18 -13.18 50.34 24.45
CA SER A 18 -14.46 50.42 23.71
C SER A 18 -15.37 49.21 24.00
N ASN A 19 -15.08 48.41 25.03
CA ASN A 19 -15.76 47.15 25.33
C ASN A 19 -15.71 46.13 24.18
N VAL A 20 -14.61 46.11 23.41
CA VAL A 20 -14.36 45.06 22.42
C VAL A 20 -13.51 43.96 23.06
N PRO A 21 -13.87 42.67 22.94
CA PRO A 21 -13.08 41.56 23.50
C PRO A 21 -11.61 41.63 23.07
N ASN A 22 -10.70 41.68 24.05
CA ASN A 22 -9.27 41.83 23.81
C ASN A 22 -8.49 41.31 25.02
N GLY A 23 -7.70 40.25 24.83
CA GLY A 23 -7.08 39.48 25.92
C GLY A 23 -7.80 38.16 26.20
N GLN A 24 -7.71 37.63 27.42
CA GLN A 24 -8.32 36.34 27.77
C GLN A 24 -9.82 36.46 28.06
N GLY A 25 -10.60 35.46 27.64
CA GLY A 25 -12.01 35.38 28.00
C GLY A 25 -12.72 34.11 27.57
N THR A 26 -14.01 34.07 27.87
CA THR A 26 -14.94 33.01 27.47
C THR A 26 -16.04 33.61 26.61
N LEU A 27 -16.31 33.01 25.45
CA LEU A 27 -17.47 33.32 24.62
C LEU A 27 -18.41 32.11 24.59
N ASN A 28 -19.58 32.29 25.18
CA ASN A 28 -20.68 31.32 25.13
C ASN A 28 -21.56 31.67 23.94
N TYR A 29 -21.49 30.88 22.87
CA TYR A 29 -22.23 31.12 21.64
C TYR A 29 -23.71 30.73 21.79
N TYR A 30 -24.59 31.38 21.03
CA TYR A 30 -26.03 31.07 21.01
C TYR A 30 -26.33 29.66 20.48
N ASN A 31 -25.46 29.09 19.64
CA ASN A 31 -25.57 27.72 19.18
C ASN A 31 -25.14 26.68 20.24
N GLY A 32 -24.68 27.13 21.42
CA GLY A 32 -24.20 26.31 22.52
C GLY A 32 -22.71 26.01 22.51
N ASP A 33 -21.96 26.44 21.48
CA ASP A 33 -20.50 26.30 21.49
C ASP A 33 -19.90 27.18 22.59
N VAL A 34 -18.78 26.76 23.15
CA VAL A 34 -18.05 27.53 24.16
C VAL A 34 -16.60 27.65 23.75
N TYR A 35 -16.13 28.88 23.53
CA TYR A 35 -14.71 29.17 23.35
C TYR A 35 -14.12 29.78 24.62
N VAL A 36 -12.98 29.24 25.06
CA VAL A 36 -12.17 29.80 26.15
C VAL A 36 -10.77 30.05 25.60
N GLY A 37 -10.31 31.29 25.60
CA GLY A 37 -8.98 31.62 25.10
C GLY A 37 -8.78 33.10 24.83
N SER A 38 -7.80 33.38 23.98
CA SER A 38 -7.39 34.75 23.70
C SER A 38 -8.22 35.39 22.56
N PHE A 39 -8.39 36.70 22.65
CA PHE A 39 -9.08 37.55 21.69
C PHE A 39 -8.22 38.74 21.30
N VAL A 40 -8.32 39.16 20.05
CA VAL A 40 -7.73 40.41 19.54
C VAL A 40 -8.80 41.11 18.71
N ALA A 41 -9.13 42.36 19.08
CA ALA A 41 -10.13 43.17 18.38
C ALA A 41 -11.46 42.44 18.13
N GLY A 42 -11.96 41.72 19.14
CA GLY A 42 -13.23 41.00 19.10
C GLY A 42 -13.17 39.60 18.47
N ARG A 43 -12.02 39.19 17.93
CA ARG A 43 -11.85 37.91 17.23
C ARG A 43 -11.00 36.93 18.02
N ARG A 44 -11.36 35.65 17.99
CA ARG A 44 -10.52 34.58 18.56
C ARG A 44 -9.16 34.60 17.86
N SER A 45 -8.11 34.68 18.66
CA SER A 45 -6.73 34.81 18.18
C SER A 45 -5.78 34.19 19.21
N GLY A 46 -4.67 33.60 18.75
CA GLY A 46 -3.74 32.89 19.63
C GLY A 46 -4.30 31.58 20.14
N ARG A 47 -3.87 31.14 21.33
CA ARG A 47 -4.32 29.87 21.92
C ARG A 47 -5.73 29.98 22.49
N GLY A 48 -6.50 28.91 22.29
CA GLY A 48 -7.80 28.73 22.92
C GLY A 48 -8.42 27.37 22.64
N LYS A 49 -9.49 27.08 23.35
CA LYS A 49 -10.26 25.85 23.24
C LYS A 49 -11.71 26.15 22.91
N THR A 50 -12.22 25.57 21.82
CA THR A 50 -13.65 25.51 21.53
C THR A 50 -14.19 24.13 21.91
N THR A 51 -15.26 24.09 22.70
CA THR A 51 -16.08 22.89 22.90
C THR A 51 -17.34 23.06 22.07
N PHE A 52 -17.64 22.11 21.19
CA PHE A 52 -18.76 22.21 20.27
C PHE A 52 -20.03 21.62 20.88
N ALA A 53 -21.16 22.29 20.72
CA ALA A 53 -22.47 21.81 21.15
C ALA A 53 -22.86 20.48 20.48
N SER A 54 -22.39 20.27 19.24
CA SER A 54 -22.54 19.02 18.50
C SER A 54 -21.71 17.86 19.06
N GLY A 55 -20.85 18.13 20.04
CA GLY A 55 -19.86 17.20 20.57
C GLY A 55 -18.48 17.38 19.95
N GLY A 56 -17.46 16.99 20.69
CA GLY A 56 -16.07 17.21 20.31
C GLY A 56 -15.51 18.56 20.77
N SER A 57 -14.26 18.82 20.41
CA SER A 57 -13.55 20.05 20.78
C SER A 57 -12.34 20.31 19.90
N TYR A 58 -11.96 21.56 19.76
CA TYR A 58 -10.66 21.95 19.25
C TYR A 58 -9.88 22.71 20.32
N ASP A 59 -8.66 22.26 20.62
CA ASP A 59 -7.71 22.92 21.53
C ASP A 59 -6.46 23.27 20.73
N GLY A 60 -6.25 24.55 20.43
CA GLY A 60 -5.24 24.93 19.45
C GLY A 60 -5.08 26.42 19.24
N GLU A 61 -4.39 26.77 18.17
CA GLU A 61 -4.20 28.15 17.75
C GLU A 61 -5.35 28.63 16.85
N TYR A 62 -5.64 29.93 16.95
CA TYR A 62 -6.62 30.65 16.16
C TYR A 62 -5.98 31.90 15.57
N GLU A 63 -6.40 32.26 14.37
CA GLU A 63 -6.09 33.53 13.73
C GLU A 63 -7.36 34.11 13.13
N ASN A 64 -7.81 35.28 13.61
CA ASN A 64 -8.99 35.97 13.08
C ASN A 64 -10.24 35.06 13.02
N ASP A 65 -10.56 34.38 14.12
CA ASP A 65 -11.68 33.41 14.24
C ASP A 65 -11.52 32.09 13.50
N VAL A 66 -10.38 31.84 12.87
CA VAL A 66 -10.10 30.63 12.10
C VAL A 66 -9.11 29.74 12.86
N MET A 67 -9.35 28.43 12.95
CA MET A 67 -8.35 27.51 13.47
C MET A 67 -7.14 27.50 12.54
N SER A 68 -5.97 27.74 13.11
CA SER A 68 -4.71 27.82 12.41
C SER A 68 -3.59 27.23 13.29
N GLY A 69 -2.38 27.07 12.74
CA GLY A 69 -1.23 26.65 13.52
C GLY A 69 -1.40 25.25 14.12
N ASN A 70 -0.86 25.01 15.31
CA ASN A 70 -0.93 23.69 15.93
C ASN A 70 -2.15 23.53 16.84
N GLY A 71 -2.85 22.41 16.71
CA GLY A 71 -3.98 22.08 17.56
C GLY A 71 -4.31 20.60 17.61
N THR A 72 -5.28 20.29 18.47
CA THR A 72 -5.91 18.97 18.59
C THR A 72 -7.41 19.12 18.42
N MET A 73 -7.96 18.48 17.40
CA MET A 73 -9.39 18.31 17.16
C MET A 73 -9.82 16.92 17.65
N ILE A 74 -10.83 16.87 18.50
CA ILE A 74 -11.53 15.64 18.88
C ILE A 74 -12.93 15.73 18.30
N TYR A 75 -13.30 14.79 17.44
CA TYR A 75 -14.63 14.73 16.84
C TYR A 75 -15.62 14.01 17.77
N ALA A 76 -16.91 14.25 17.57
CA ALA A 76 -17.97 13.53 18.29
C ALA A 76 -17.93 12.00 18.06
N SER A 77 -17.34 11.54 16.95
CA SER A 77 -17.07 10.11 16.69
C SER A 77 -16.03 9.50 17.62
N GLY A 78 -15.23 10.33 18.31
CA GLY A 78 -14.07 9.90 19.08
C GLY A 78 -12.77 9.87 18.26
N ASP A 79 -12.82 10.20 16.97
CA ASP A 79 -11.61 10.38 16.17
C ASP A 79 -10.87 11.64 16.64
N GLU A 80 -9.54 11.59 16.63
CA GLU A 80 -8.66 12.65 17.10
C GLU A 80 -7.66 13.02 16.01
N ILE A 81 -7.51 14.31 15.71
CA ILE A 81 -6.49 14.83 14.81
C ILE A 81 -5.64 15.82 15.58
N THR A 82 -4.34 15.56 15.65
CA THR A 82 -3.36 16.46 16.26
C THR A 82 -2.32 16.84 15.22
N GLY A 83 -2.06 18.13 15.04
CA GLY A 83 -1.10 18.61 14.06
C GLY A 83 -1.38 20.04 13.61
N GLU A 84 -0.98 20.33 12.39
CA GLU A 84 -1.16 21.62 11.75
C GLU A 84 -2.57 21.82 11.20
N PHE A 85 -3.11 23.03 11.36
CA PHE A 85 -4.40 23.47 10.86
C PHE A 85 -4.22 24.75 10.03
N ALA A 86 -4.99 24.85 8.95
CA ALA A 86 -5.13 26.07 8.16
C ALA A 86 -6.58 26.19 7.68
N ASN A 87 -7.16 27.39 7.76
CA ASN A 87 -8.52 27.64 7.29
C ASN A 87 -9.59 26.72 7.90
N ASN A 88 -9.48 26.42 9.20
CA ASN A 88 -10.34 25.48 9.94
C ASN A 88 -10.18 24.00 9.56
N MET A 89 -9.20 23.64 8.73
CA MET A 89 -8.98 22.28 8.25
C MET A 89 -7.60 21.77 8.67
N PRO A 90 -7.45 20.47 9.00
CA PRO A 90 -6.13 19.86 9.14
C PRO A 90 -5.34 20.02 7.84
N ASN A 91 -4.13 20.57 7.93
CA ASN A 91 -3.30 20.89 6.76
C ASN A 91 -1.83 20.92 7.17
N GLY A 92 -0.97 20.16 6.51
CA GLY A 92 0.42 19.92 6.92
C GLY A 92 0.58 18.59 7.66
N THR A 93 1.59 18.48 8.51
CA THR A 93 1.90 17.22 9.21
C THR A 93 0.93 16.99 10.35
N CYS A 94 0.18 15.89 10.29
CA CYS A 94 -0.81 15.52 11.29
C CYS A 94 -0.68 14.06 11.73
N SER A 95 -1.17 13.79 12.95
CA SER A 95 -1.45 12.46 13.47
C SER A 95 -2.95 12.32 13.65
N VAL A 96 -3.56 11.38 12.94
CA VAL A 96 -4.98 11.02 13.06
C VAL A 96 -5.08 9.70 13.81
N LYS A 97 -5.84 9.68 14.90
CA LYS A 97 -6.20 8.47 15.63
C LYS A 97 -7.69 8.23 15.45
N TYR A 98 -8.02 7.12 14.82
CA TYR A 98 -9.39 6.72 14.59
C TYR A 98 -9.93 5.94 15.80
N SER A 99 -11.24 6.01 15.99
CA SER A 99 -11.96 5.32 17.06
C SER A 99 -11.83 3.79 17.03
N ASP A 100 -11.55 3.19 15.87
CA ASP A 100 -11.28 1.75 15.71
C ASP A 100 -9.85 1.34 16.13
N GLY A 101 -9.00 2.30 16.51
CA GLY A 101 -7.60 2.08 16.88
C GLY A 101 -6.60 2.23 15.72
N THR A 102 -7.09 2.46 14.51
CA THR A 102 -6.23 2.81 13.37
C THR A 102 -5.55 4.16 13.62
N VAL A 103 -4.31 4.30 13.16
CA VAL A 103 -3.52 5.53 13.28
C VAL A 103 -2.90 5.89 11.94
N TYR A 104 -3.06 7.15 11.54
CA TYR A 104 -2.31 7.75 10.43
C TYR A 104 -1.36 8.82 10.95
N LYS A 105 -0.15 8.87 10.41
CA LYS A 105 0.81 9.94 10.64
C LYS A 105 1.40 10.36 9.30
N GLY A 106 1.23 11.60 8.91
CA GLY A 106 1.70 12.09 7.63
C GLY A 106 1.07 13.41 7.23
N GLU A 107 1.18 13.73 5.96
CA GLU A 107 0.69 14.97 5.38
C GLU A 107 -0.81 14.92 5.10
N LEU A 108 -1.52 15.95 5.58
CA LEU A 108 -2.90 16.22 5.22
C LEU A 108 -2.96 17.51 4.41
N LYS A 109 -3.84 17.53 3.41
CA LYS A 109 -4.22 18.72 2.65
C LYS A 109 -5.73 18.85 2.71
N ASP A 110 -6.20 19.93 3.32
CA ASP A 110 -7.62 20.19 3.52
C ASP A 110 -8.37 18.99 4.14
N GLY A 111 -7.75 18.36 5.14
CA GLY A 111 -8.28 17.19 5.86
C GLY A 111 -8.13 15.85 5.13
N ILE A 112 -7.57 15.82 3.92
CA ILE A 112 -7.40 14.61 3.11
C ILE A 112 -5.92 14.20 3.11
N ARG A 113 -5.62 12.90 3.21
CA ARG A 113 -4.23 12.39 3.12
C ARG A 113 -3.67 12.69 1.73
N ASP A 114 -2.59 13.46 1.68
CA ASP A 114 -1.96 13.95 0.46
C ASP A 114 -0.49 14.24 0.76
N GLY A 115 0.44 13.52 0.12
CA GLY A 115 1.86 13.50 0.50
C GLY A 115 2.28 12.21 1.20
N GLU A 116 3.39 12.22 1.93
CA GLU A 116 3.93 11.01 2.57
C GLU A 116 3.20 10.68 3.88
N GLY A 117 3.11 9.39 4.21
CA GLY A 117 2.61 9.00 5.51
C GLY A 117 2.70 7.52 5.85
N VAL A 118 2.45 7.25 7.13
CA VAL A 118 2.36 5.91 7.71
C VAL A 118 0.94 5.67 8.20
N PHE A 119 0.31 4.61 7.73
CA PHE A 119 -1.03 4.20 8.10
C PHE A 119 -0.97 2.83 8.78
N THR A 120 -1.16 2.81 10.10
CA THR A 120 -1.19 1.62 10.93
C THR A 120 -2.63 1.24 11.20
N TYR A 121 -3.07 0.13 10.63
CA TYR A 121 -4.44 -0.36 10.75
C TYR A 121 -4.66 -1.03 12.11
N SER A 122 -5.91 -1.02 12.58
CA SER A 122 -6.32 -1.69 13.82
C SER A 122 -6.05 -3.20 13.84
N ASN A 123 -5.98 -3.84 12.67
CA ASN A 123 -5.59 -5.26 12.52
C ASN A 123 -4.07 -5.50 12.61
N GLY A 124 -3.25 -4.46 12.74
CA GLY A 124 -1.79 -4.52 12.81
C GLY A 124 -1.08 -4.44 11.46
N ASP A 125 -1.81 -4.34 10.34
CA ASP A 125 -1.19 -4.04 9.05
C ASP A 125 -0.62 -2.62 9.05
N VAL A 126 0.43 -2.38 8.27
CA VAL A 126 1.08 -1.07 8.16
C VAL A 126 1.33 -0.74 6.70
N TYR A 127 0.91 0.43 6.25
CA TYR A 127 1.34 1.02 4.99
C TYR A 127 2.25 2.21 5.27
N GLU A 128 3.30 2.36 4.47
CA GLU A 128 4.23 3.48 4.50
C GLU A 128 4.55 3.88 3.06
N GLY A 129 4.23 5.12 2.68
CA GLY A 129 4.45 5.66 1.34
C GLY A 129 3.54 6.84 1.03
N SER A 130 3.44 7.16 -0.26
CA SER A 130 2.73 8.36 -0.71
C SER A 130 1.21 8.16 -0.78
N PHE A 131 0.51 9.27 -0.58
CA PHE A 131 -0.94 9.40 -0.73
C PHE A 131 -1.27 10.52 -1.70
N GLU A 132 -2.34 10.33 -2.48
CA GLU A 132 -2.92 11.36 -3.33
C GLU A 132 -4.44 11.29 -3.19
N ASN A 133 -5.09 12.40 -2.84
CA ASN A 133 -6.54 12.47 -2.64
C ASN A 133 -7.10 11.35 -1.72
N GLY A 134 -6.34 10.97 -0.69
CA GLY A 134 -6.74 9.96 0.28
C GLY A 134 -6.43 8.51 -0.12
N PHE A 135 -5.95 8.26 -1.34
CA PHE A 135 -5.57 6.94 -1.83
C PHE A 135 -4.07 6.74 -1.76
N ARG A 136 -3.63 5.49 -1.52
CA ARG A 136 -2.20 5.14 -1.65
C ARG A 136 -1.79 5.28 -3.11
N GLN A 137 -0.65 5.92 -3.34
CA GLN A 137 -0.19 6.30 -4.66
C GLN A 137 1.33 6.16 -4.74
N GLY A 138 1.87 5.96 -5.94
CA GLY A 138 3.32 5.93 -6.14
C GLY A 138 3.98 4.75 -5.43
N TYR A 139 5.23 4.91 -5.00
CA TYR A 139 5.94 3.83 -4.33
C TYR A 139 5.54 3.74 -2.85
N GLY A 140 5.28 2.53 -2.35
CA GLY A 140 5.00 2.31 -0.94
C GLY A 140 5.23 0.87 -0.49
N GLU A 141 5.44 0.71 0.81
CA GLU A 141 5.59 -0.55 1.50
C GLU A 141 4.33 -0.88 2.30
N TYR A 142 3.81 -2.09 2.13
CA TYR A 142 2.72 -2.64 2.92
C TYR A 142 3.19 -3.88 3.66
N ARG A 143 3.21 -3.79 4.99
CA ARG A 143 3.56 -4.88 5.90
C ARG A 143 2.26 -5.45 6.46
N TYR A 144 1.96 -6.69 6.12
CA TYR A 144 0.81 -7.40 6.64
C TYR A 144 1.15 -7.94 8.04
N SER A 145 0.21 -7.85 8.96
CA SER A 145 0.25 -8.45 10.31
C SER A 145 0.57 -9.95 10.29
N GLY A 146 0.17 -10.65 9.23
CA GLY A 146 0.51 -12.06 8.97
C GLY A 146 1.98 -12.33 8.58
N GLY A 147 2.79 -11.28 8.45
CA GLY A 147 4.23 -11.33 8.13
C GLY A 147 4.57 -11.21 6.65
N ALA A 148 3.58 -11.13 5.77
CA ALA A 148 3.82 -10.82 4.36
C ALA A 148 4.24 -9.34 4.19
N VAL A 149 4.97 -9.04 3.13
CA VAL A 149 5.40 -7.69 2.79
C VAL A 149 5.25 -7.46 1.30
N TYR A 150 4.70 -6.31 0.91
CA TYR A 150 4.74 -5.78 -0.45
C TYR A 150 5.53 -4.49 -0.47
N LYS A 151 6.38 -4.29 -1.49
CA LYS A 151 7.08 -3.02 -1.76
C LYS A 151 6.97 -2.75 -3.24
N GLY A 152 6.33 -1.65 -3.64
CA GLY A 152 6.16 -1.38 -5.06
C GLY A 152 5.21 -0.24 -5.33
N ASN A 153 4.80 -0.14 -6.58
CA ASN A 153 3.96 0.94 -7.06
C ASN A 153 2.47 0.71 -6.74
N TRP A 154 1.79 1.80 -6.39
CA TRP A 154 0.38 1.89 -6.05
C TRP A 154 -0.29 2.89 -7.00
N VAL A 155 -1.49 2.55 -7.44
CA VAL A 155 -2.37 3.43 -8.21
C VAL A 155 -3.77 3.31 -7.63
N ASP A 156 -4.33 4.44 -7.18
CA ASP A 156 -5.68 4.53 -6.59
C ASP A 156 -5.92 3.49 -5.49
N GLY A 157 -4.91 3.29 -4.63
CA GLY A 157 -4.99 2.34 -3.53
C GLY A 157 -4.75 0.88 -3.89
N VAL A 158 -4.40 0.56 -5.14
CA VAL A 158 -4.19 -0.81 -5.64
C VAL A 158 -2.75 -1.03 -6.11
N GLN A 159 -2.15 -2.17 -5.78
CA GLN A 159 -0.80 -2.54 -6.26
C GLN A 159 -0.80 -2.67 -7.78
N ASN A 160 0.09 -1.94 -8.46
CA ASN A 160 0.13 -1.86 -9.91
C ASN A 160 1.54 -1.47 -10.38
N GLY A 161 2.02 -2.00 -11.50
CA GLY A 161 3.39 -1.81 -11.96
C GLY A 161 4.40 -2.69 -11.22
N ASP A 162 5.69 -2.35 -11.27
CA ASP A 162 6.72 -3.21 -10.71
C ASP A 162 6.74 -3.18 -9.17
N GLY A 163 6.99 -4.35 -8.58
CA GLY A 163 7.06 -4.52 -7.14
C GLY A 163 7.76 -5.79 -6.69
N TYR A 164 7.92 -5.87 -5.39
CA TYR A 164 8.42 -7.00 -4.62
C TYR A 164 7.35 -7.46 -3.65
N PHE A 165 7.10 -8.76 -3.58
CA PHE A 165 6.21 -9.37 -2.59
C PHE A 165 6.92 -10.53 -1.92
N LYS A 166 6.78 -10.66 -0.61
CA LYS A 166 7.30 -11.79 0.16
C LYS A 166 6.27 -12.25 1.17
N ASP A 167 6.11 -13.57 1.26
CA ASP A 167 5.30 -14.22 2.29
C ASP A 167 6.03 -15.47 2.82
N LYS A 168 5.27 -16.40 3.41
CA LYS A 168 5.81 -17.67 3.92
C LYS A 168 6.10 -18.69 2.81
N LEU A 169 5.52 -18.52 1.63
CA LEU A 169 5.65 -19.42 0.48
C LEU A 169 6.82 -19.05 -0.42
N GLY A 170 7.25 -17.79 -0.42
CA GLY A 170 8.40 -17.35 -1.19
C GLY A 170 8.49 -15.84 -1.36
N GLU A 171 9.27 -15.43 -2.36
CA GLU A 171 9.40 -14.04 -2.77
C GLU A 171 9.20 -13.90 -4.29
N TYR A 172 8.49 -12.84 -4.67
CA TYR A 172 8.22 -12.45 -6.04
C TYR A 172 8.83 -11.07 -6.32
N THR A 173 9.49 -10.94 -7.47
CA THR A 173 9.87 -9.65 -8.05
C THR A 173 9.36 -9.60 -9.48
N GLY A 174 8.55 -8.60 -9.80
CA GLY A 174 7.98 -8.45 -11.14
C GLY A 174 6.80 -7.49 -11.15
N SER A 175 6.02 -7.55 -12.22
CA SER A 175 4.92 -6.61 -12.45
C SER A 175 3.61 -7.05 -11.78
N PHE A 176 2.86 -6.09 -11.27
CA PHE A 176 1.55 -6.24 -10.66
C PHE A 176 0.50 -5.52 -11.51
N SER A 177 -0.71 -6.07 -11.54
CA SER A 177 -1.85 -5.39 -12.15
C SER A 177 -3.10 -5.77 -11.35
N GLY A 178 -3.81 -4.77 -10.82
CA GLY A 178 -5.00 -5.01 -10.02
C GLY A 178 -4.76 -5.85 -8.76
N GLY A 179 -3.60 -5.69 -8.11
CA GLY A 179 -3.28 -6.44 -6.88
C GLY A 179 -2.75 -7.86 -7.08
N VAL A 180 -2.54 -8.32 -8.32
CA VAL A 180 -2.06 -9.68 -8.60
C VAL A 180 -0.81 -9.67 -9.49
N PHE A 181 0.02 -10.72 -9.38
CA PHE A 181 1.19 -10.90 -10.25
C PHE A 181 0.75 -10.98 -11.73
N SER A 182 1.47 -10.28 -12.58
CA SER A 182 1.16 -10.10 -14.00
C SER A 182 2.43 -9.79 -14.79
N GLY A 183 2.35 -9.74 -16.11
CA GLY A 183 3.49 -9.33 -16.94
C GLY A 183 4.67 -10.29 -16.81
N GLN A 184 5.88 -9.77 -16.58
CA GLN A 184 7.09 -10.58 -16.35
C GLN A 184 7.45 -10.57 -14.87
N GLY A 185 7.99 -11.68 -14.37
CA GLY A 185 8.46 -11.73 -12.99
C GLY A 185 9.17 -13.03 -12.64
N THR A 186 9.85 -12.99 -11.50
CA THR A 186 10.52 -14.14 -10.88
C THR A 186 9.90 -14.42 -9.53
N TYR A 187 9.50 -15.67 -9.28
CA TYR A 187 9.08 -16.17 -7.97
C TYR A 187 10.08 -17.22 -7.50
N LYS A 188 10.71 -16.98 -6.35
CA LYS A 188 11.55 -17.94 -5.64
C LYS A 188 10.74 -18.52 -4.50
N TYR A 189 10.43 -19.79 -4.60
CA TYR A 189 9.65 -20.52 -3.62
C TYR A 189 10.51 -20.91 -2.41
N ALA A 190 9.90 -21.01 -1.23
CA ALA A 190 10.57 -21.41 0.00
C ALA A 190 11.13 -22.84 -0.04
N ASN A 191 10.59 -23.70 -0.92
CA ASN A 191 11.13 -25.04 -1.17
C ASN A 191 12.38 -25.05 -2.07
N GLY A 192 12.83 -23.89 -2.55
CA GLY A 192 13.99 -23.73 -3.43
C GLY A 192 13.67 -23.70 -4.93
N ASP A 193 12.41 -23.95 -5.32
CA ASP A 193 12.01 -23.82 -6.72
C ASP A 193 12.09 -22.35 -7.15
N VAL A 194 12.38 -22.12 -8.43
CA VAL A 194 12.42 -20.77 -9.01
C VAL A 194 11.69 -20.77 -10.34
N TYR A 195 10.67 -19.92 -10.47
CA TYR A 195 10.05 -19.63 -11.76
C TYR A 195 10.41 -18.21 -12.21
N THR A 196 10.86 -18.06 -13.45
CA THR A 196 11.07 -16.77 -14.12
C THR A 196 10.36 -16.78 -15.47
N GLY A 197 9.44 -15.84 -15.70
CA GLY A 197 8.74 -15.75 -16.98
C GLY A 197 7.48 -14.92 -16.90
N ALA A 198 6.55 -15.18 -17.82
CA ALA A 198 5.29 -14.47 -17.87
C ALA A 198 4.32 -14.92 -16.76
N TRP A 199 3.48 -13.98 -16.30
CA TRP A 199 2.48 -14.13 -15.28
C TRP A 199 1.15 -13.56 -15.74
N LYS A 200 0.05 -14.22 -15.36
CA LYS A 200 -1.31 -13.75 -15.59
C LYS A 200 -2.21 -14.17 -14.43
N ASN A 201 -2.92 -13.22 -13.84
CA ASN A 201 -3.85 -13.45 -12.72
C ASN A 201 -3.19 -14.23 -11.57
N GLY A 202 -1.97 -13.85 -11.18
CA GLY A 202 -1.24 -14.48 -10.09
C GLY A 202 -0.60 -15.83 -10.43
N LYS A 203 -0.64 -16.30 -11.68
CA LYS A 203 -0.14 -17.63 -12.07
C LYS A 203 0.89 -17.56 -13.19
N PRO A 204 1.89 -18.46 -13.22
CA PRO A 204 2.76 -18.68 -14.37
C PRO A 204 1.95 -18.86 -15.67
N HIS A 205 2.33 -18.14 -16.72
CA HIS A 205 1.62 -18.15 -17.99
C HIS A 205 2.60 -17.81 -19.13
N GLY A 206 2.27 -18.15 -20.37
CA GLY A 206 3.11 -17.81 -21.52
C GLY A 206 4.46 -18.53 -21.46
N THR A 207 5.53 -17.87 -21.89
CA THR A 207 6.89 -18.44 -21.87
C THR A 207 7.56 -18.21 -20.52
N GLY A 208 8.22 -19.23 -19.99
CA GLY A 208 8.99 -19.12 -18.75
C GLY A 208 9.98 -20.26 -18.54
N LYS A 209 10.72 -20.15 -17.43
CA LYS A 209 11.71 -21.08 -16.95
C LYS A 209 11.38 -21.47 -15.51
N LEU A 210 11.26 -22.77 -15.24
CA LEU A 210 11.10 -23.34 -13.89
C LEU A 210 12.33 -24.18 -13.55
N THR A 211 13.02 -23.85 -12.46
CA THR A 211 14.07 -24.66 -11.86
C THR A 211 13.51 -25.33 -10.62
N SER A 212 13.58 -26.66 -10.53
CA SER A 212 13.08 -27.44 -9.39
C SER A 212 13.91 -28.70 -9.18
N GLY A 213 14.43 -28.92 -7.97
CA GLY A 213 15.18 -30.14 -7.64
C GLY A 213 16.42 -30.42 -8.52
N GLY A 214 17.05 -29.37 -9.07
CA GLY A 214 18.17 -29.50 -10.02
C GLY A 214 17.76 -29.75 -11.48
N GLU A 215 16.47 -29.91 -11.75
CA GLU A 215 15.91 -29.95 -13.10
C GLU A 215 15.50 -28.54 -13.54
N VAL A 216 15.52 -28.31 -14.85
CA VAL A 216 15.10 -27.05 -15.47
C VAL A 216 14.09 -27.34 -16.56
N TYR A 217 12.95 -26.65 -16.57
CA TYR A 217 12.03 -26.60 -17.70
C TYR A 217 11.99 -25.20 -18.28
N GLU A 218 12.14 -25.08 -19.60
CA GLU A 218 12.00 -23.83 -20.35
C GLU A 218 10.96 -24.02 -21.46
N GLY A 219 9.87 -23.27 -21.42
CA GLY A 219 8.79 -23.44 -22.40
C GLY A 219 7.49 -22.76 -22.01
N SER A 220 6.39 -23.28 -22.55
CA SER A 220 5.06 -22.71 -22.36
C SER A 220 4.37 -23.16 -21.06
N PHE A 221 3.66 -22.21 -20.43
CA PHE A 221 2.85 -22.36 -19.24
C PHE A 221 1.44 -21.83 -19.48
N THR A 222 0.45 -22.48 -18.89
CA THR A 222 -0.94 -22.01 -18.86
C THR A 222 -1.52 -22.25 -17.48
N ASN A 223 -1.94 -21.17 -16.82
CA ASN A 223 -2.57 -21.18 -15.49
C ASN A 223 -1.75 -21.92 -14.43
N GLY A 224 -0.42 -21.71 -14.44
CA GLY A 224 0.52 -22.32 -13.50
C GLY A 224 1.04 -23.68 -13.92
N VAL A 225 0.56 -24.24 -15.03
CA VAL A 225 0.90 -25.60 -15.45
C VAL A 225 1.71 -25.57 -16.74
N ILE A 226 2.79 -26.36 -16.77
CA ILE A 226 3.58 -26.64 -17.98
C ILE A 226 2.63 -27.22 -19.05
N ASN A 227 2.43 -26.45 -20.12
CA ASN A 227 1.48 -26.75 -21.19
C ASN A 227 1.93 -26.07 -22.49
N GLY A 228 2.18 -26.87 -23.53
CA GLY A 228 2.71 -26.43 -24.81
C GLY A 228 4.14 -26.91 -25.04
N SER A 229 4.84 -26.31 -26.00
CA SER A 229 6.20 -26.72 -26.37
C SER A 229 7.22 -26.26 -25.34
N GLY A 230 8.24 -27.08 -25.10
CA GLY A 230 9.32 -26.75 -24.19
C GLY A 230 10.48 -27.73 -24.22
N GLN A 231 11.45 -27.45 -23.36
CA GLN A 231 12.64 -28.24 -23.10
C GLN A 231 12.74 -28.51 -21.60
N LYS A 232 12.93 -29.76 -21.21
CA LYS A 232 13.28 -30.15 -19.84
C LYS A 232 14.72 -30.67 -19.81
N THR A 233 15.55 -30.07 -18.98
CA THR A 233 16.90 -30.53 -18.62
C THR A 233 16.83 -31.25 -17.28
N PHE A 234 17.22 -32.51 -17.24
CA PHE A 234 17.25 -33.34 -16.03
C PHE A 234 18.50 -33.06 -15.20
N ALA A 235 18.48 -33.46 -13.93
CA ALA A 235 19.61 -33.27 -13.01
C ALA A 235 20.92 -33.96 -13.47
N ASN A 236 20.81 -35.02 -14.26
CA ASN A 236 21.96 -35.71 -14.87
C ASN A 236 22.51 -34.99 -16.13
N GLY A 237 21.87 -33.90 -16.56
CA GLY A 237 22.24 -33.11 -17.75
C GLY A 237 21.56 -33.57 -19.04
N ASP A 238 20.78 -34.64 -19.03
CA ASP A 238 20.00 -35.06 -20.20
C ASP A 238 18.91 -34.03 -20.51
N ILE A 239 18.52 -33.95 -21.77
CA ILE A 239 17.56 -32.95 -22.25
C ILE A 239 16.46 -33.65 -23.03
N VAL A 240 15.20 -33.31 -22.76
CA VAL A 240 14.06 -33.69 -23.59
C VAL A 240 13.35 -32.45 -24.12
N LYS A 241 13.11 -32.40 -25.42
CA LYS A 241 12.35 -31.35 -26.10
C LYS A 241 11.08 -31.94 -26.70
N GLY A 242 9.96 -31.26 -26.56
CA GLY A 242 8.69 -31.71 -27.12
C GLY A 242 7.51 -30.88 -26.65
N THR A 243 6.31 -31.39 -26.90
CA THR A 243 5.07 -30.80 -26.39
C THR A 243 4.72 -31.42 -25.05
N PHE A 244 4.28 -30.60 -24.11
CA PHE A 244 3.86 -31.02 -22.77
C PHE A 244 2.38 -30.72 -22.56
N THR A 245 1.68 -31.64 -21.89
CA THR A 245 0.30 -31.48 -21.45
C THR A 245 0.22 -31.86 -19.98
N ASN A 246 -0.24 -30.93 -19.14
CA ASN A 246 -0.30 -31.08 -17.68
C ASN A 246 1.04 -31.53 -17.08
N GLY A 247 2.15 -30.92 -17.53
CA GLY A 247 3.50 -31.24 -17.09
C GLY A 247 4.09 -32.55 -17.62
N LYS A 248 3.33 -33.32 -18.41
CA LYS A 248 3.80 -34.58 -18.99
C LYS A 248 4.11 -34.40 -20.47
N LEU A 249 5.21 -34.98 -20.91
CA LEU A 249 5.55 -35.07 -22.33
C LEU A 249 4.43 -35.77 -23.08
N ASN A 250 3.99 -35.19 -24.19
CA ASN A 250 2.89 -35.66 -25.02
C ASN A 250 3.28 -35.60 -26.50
N GLY A 251 3.13 -36.72 -27.20
CA GLY A 251 3.43 -36.84 -28.62
C GLY A 251 4.92 -37.09 -28.90
N ASN A 252 5.43 -36.41 -29.92
CA ASN A 252 6.79 -36.60 -30.41
C ASN A 252 7.79 -35.80 -29.57
N ALA A 253 8.98 -36.35 -29.41
CA ALA A 253 10.02 -35.74 -28.60
C ALA A 253 11.42 -36.04 -29.10
N GLU A 254 12.33 -35.10 -28.85
CA GLU A 254 13.76 -35.25 -29.06
C GLU A 254 14.43 -35.39 -27.70
N TYR A 255 15.21 -36.46 -27.52
CA TYR A 255 15.95 -36.69 -26.29
C TYR A 255 17.45 -36.67 -26.58
N TYR A 256 18.17 -35.93 -25.75
CA TYR A 256 19.60 -35.69 -25.85
C TYR A 256 20.30 -36.16 -24.60
N PHE A 257 21.38 -36.91 -24.75
CA PHE A 257 22.19 -37.43 -23.65
C PHE A 257 23.66 -37.46 -24.06
N LYS A 258 24.57 -37.52 -23.07
CA LYS A 258 26.00 -37.64 -23.33
C LYS A 258 26.49 -39.08 -23.21
N THR A 259 27.24 -39.54 -24.21
CA THR A 259 27.99 -40.80 -24.16
C THR A 259 29.42 -40.53 -24.61
N TYR A 260 30.41 -40.92 -23.79
CA TYR A 260 31.84 -40.62 -24.02
C TYR A 260 32.14 -39.13 -24.25
N GLY A 261 31.39 -38.23 -23.60
CA GLY A 261 31.55 -36.78 -23.75
C GLY A 261 30.85 -36.16 -24.95
N TYR A 262 30.31 -36.96 -25.87
CA TYR A 262 29.59 -36.50 -27.07
C TYR A 262 28.09 -36.52 -26.85
N TRP A 263 27.40 -35.51 -27.38
CA TRP A 263 25.94 -35.50 -27.42
C TRP A 263 25.43 -36.54 -28.41
N ARG A 264 24.34 -37.22 -28.02
CA ARG A 264 23.59 -38.17 -28.84
C ARG A 264 22.14 -37.71 -28.86
N LYS A 265 21.48 -37.86 -30.01
CA LYS A 265 20.06 -37.52 -30.17
C LYS A 265 19.26 -38.78 -30.48
N VAL A 266 18.11 -38.90 -29.86
CA VAL A 266 17.11 -39.94 -30.14
C VAL A 266 15.75 -39.30 -30.33
N LEU A 267 14.98 -39.84 -31.27
CA LEU A 267 13.62 -39.41 -31.54
C LEU A 267 12.64 -40.40 -30.94
N TYR A 268 11.65 -39.87 -30.24
CA TYR A 268 10.50 -40.60 -29.74
C TYR A 268 9.24 -40.16 -30.47
N GLU A 269 8.38 -41.12 -30.81
CA GLU A 269 7.02 -40.90 -31.29
C GLU A 269 6.05 -41.58 -30.33
N ASN A 270 5.16 -40.81 -29.70
CA ASN A 270 4.17 -41.30 -28.74
C ASN A 270 4.79 -42.19 -27.63
N GLY A 271 5.92 -41.76 -27.08
CA GLY A 271 6.65 -42.47 -26.03
C GLY A 271 7.44 -43.70 -26.49
N LYS A 272 7.43 -44.03 -27.79
CA LYS A 272 8.24 -45.12 -28.36
C LYS A 272 9.46 -44.54 -29.06
N LEU A 273 10.62 -45.12 -28.78
CA LEU A 273 11.85 -44.80 -29.49
C LEU A 273 11.72 -45.21 -30.96
N VAL A 274 11.94 -44.28 -31.88
CA VAL A 274 11.82 -44.54 -33.33
C VAL A 274 13.12 -44.38 -34.09
N LYS A 275 14.08 -43.59 -33.59
CA LYS A 275 15.33 -43.35 -34.32
C LYS A 275 16.48 -42.94 -33.40
N TYR A 276 17.64 -43.57 -33.59
CA TYR A 276 18.92 -43.07 -33.11
C TYR A 276 19.54 -42.17 -34.17
N LEU A 277 19.92 -40.97 -33.76
CA LEU A 277 20.65 -40.01 -34.58
C LEU A 277 22.01 -39.83 -33.90
N ASP A 278 23.00 -40.53 -34.41
CA ASP A 278 24.39 -40.24 -34.08
C ASP A 278 24.77 -38.92 -34.76
N GLU A 279 25.11 -37.90 -33.97
CA GLU A 279 25.75 -36.70 -34.49
C GLU A 279 27.22 -37.05 -34.73
N ASN A 280 27.66 -37.00 -36.00
CA ASN A 280 29.05 -37.17 -36.43
C ASN A 280 29.95 -36.06 -35.88
#